data_AF-A0A941ITC4-F1
#
_entry.id   AF-A0A941ITC4-F1
#
_cell.length_a   1.000
_cell.length_b   1.000
_cell.length_c   1.000
_cell.angle_alpha   90.00
_cell.angle_beta   90.00
_cell.angle_gamma   90.00
#
_symmetry.space_group_name_H-M   'P 1'
#
loop_
_entity.id
_entity.type
_entity.pdbx_description
1 polymer ?
#
loop_
_entity_poly.entity_id
_entity_poly.type
_entity_poly.pdbx_seq_one_letter_code
_entity_poly.pdbx_strand_id
1 'polypeptide(L)'
;MGGEDGFPSIDTPEDVWQHIVFGEVAVGRDGAAVFVSVESECSWEPEHGLQIVFRAGRAVTKVGPFDGQYINASADGRELEDVVYRRWSLEP
;
A
#
# COMPACT_ATOMS: atom_id res chain seq x y z
N MET A 1 -11.87 -21.45 5.52
CA MET A 1 -12.11 -22.02 4.19
C MET A 1 -11.86 -20.89 3.20
N GLY A 2 -10.73 -20.93 2.49
CA GLY A 2 -10.33 -19.86 1.56
C GLY A 2 -11.14 -19.93 0.26
N GLY A 3 -11.34 -18.76 -0.37
CA GLY A 3 -11.93 -18.65 -1.70
C GLY A 3 -11.02 -19.26 -2.77
N GLU A 4 -11.56 -19.41 -3.98
CA GLU A 4 -11.12 -20.35 -5.02
C GLU A 4 -9.68 -20.14 -5.58
N ASP A 5 -8.93 -19.13 -5.15
CA ASP A 5 -7.57 -18.84 -5.67
C ASP A 5 -6.56 -18.40 -4.58
N GLY A 6 -6.74 -18.84 -3.32
CA GLY A 6 -5.84 -18.44 -2.22
C GLY A 6 -6.08 -17.02 -1.68
N PHE A 7 -7.07 -16.31 -2.23
CA PHE A 7 -7.55 -15.04 -1.70
C PHE A 7 -8.54 -15.24 -0.53
N PRO A 8 -8.52 -14.37 0.49
CA PRO A 8 -9.51 -14.40 1.57
C PRO A 8 -10.90 -14.01 1.05
N SER A 9 -11.95 -14.59 1.63
CA SER A 9 -13.32 -14.08 1.47
C SER A 9 -13.49 -12.87 2.38
N ILE A 10 -13.85 -11.73 1.80
CA ILE A 10 -14.09 -10.46 2.51
C ILE A 10 -15.52 -10.04 2.20
N ASP A 11 -16.40 -10.08 3.21
CA ASP A 11 -17.84 -9.92 3.01
C ASP A 11 -18.26 -8.45 2.90
N THR A 12 -17.59 -7.57 3.65
CA THR A 12 -17.82 -6.12 3.62
C THR A 12 -16.50 -5.33 3.49
N PRO A 13 -16.52 -4.09 2.97
CA PRO A 13 -15.32 -3.25 2.92
C PRO A 13 -14.65 -3.06 4.29
N GLU A 14 -15.43 -3.03 5.37
CA GLU A 14 -14.95 -2.91 6.74
C GLU A 14 -14.17 -4.15 7.20
N ASP A 15 -14.50 -5.33 6.66
CA ASP A 15 -13.83 -6.59 7.02
C ASP A 15 -12.40 -6.68 6.46
N VAL A 16 -12.01 -5.82 5.50
CA VAL A 16 -10.64 -5.75 4.96
C VAL A 16 -9.60 -5.62 6.08
N TRP A 17 -9.91 -4.86 7.13
CA TRP A 17 -9.00 -4.63 8.25
C TRP A 17 -8.71 -5.89 9.08
N GLN A 18 -9.58 -6.90 9.02
CA GLN A 18 -9.34 -8.18 9.69
C GLN A 18 -8.23 -9.00 9.01
N HIS A 19 -7.85 -8.60 7.79
CA HIS A 19 -6.85 -9.27 6.96
C HIS A 19 -5.53 -8.50 6.86
N ILE A 20 -5.40 -7.37 7.57
CA ILE A 20 -4.21 -6.52 7.59
C ILE A 20 -3.59 -6.55 8.98
N VAL A 21 -2.29 -6.82 9.04
CA VAL A 21 -1.50 -6.70 10.28
C VAL A 21 -0.50 -5.56 10.08
N PHE A 22 -0.64 -4.49 10.87
CA PHE A 22 0.31 -3.37 10.83
C PHE A 22 1.66 -3.79 11.40
N GLY A 23 2.72 -3.52 10.64
CA GLY A 23 4.10 -3.84 10.98
C GLY A 23 4.96 -2.60 11.22
N GLU A 24 6.11 -2.55 10.56
CA GLU A 24 7.11 -1.52 10.77
C GLU A 24 6.67 -0.14 10.27
N VAL A 25 7.04 0.90 11.02
CA VAL A 25 6.84 2.30 10.64
C VAL A 25 8.19 2.94 10.35
N ALA A 26 8.40 3.33 9.10
CA ALA A 26 9.60 4.03 8.65
C ALA A 26 9.30 5.51 8.35
N VAL A 27 10.19 6.41 8.77
CA VAL A 27 10.11 7.84 8.45
C VAL A 27 11.18 8.19 7.44
N GLY A 28 10.76 8.78 6.33
CA GLY A 28 11.60 9.11 5.18
C GLY A 28 11.49 10.55 4.75
N ARG A 29 12.44 10.97 3.90
CA ARG A 29 12.42 12.27 3.25
C ARG A 29 12.73 12.14 1.77
N ASP A 30 12.06 12.99 0.99
CA ASP A 30 12.37 13.21 -0.41
C ASP A 30 12.27 14.72 -0.68
N GLY A 31 13.43 15.34 -0.92
CA GLY A 31 13.57 16.78 -0.87
C GLY A 31 13.13 17.37 0.47
N ALA A 32 12.19 18.31 0.44
CA ALA A 32 11.61 18.94 1.63
C ALA A 32 10.41 18.15 2.20
N ALA A 33 9.89 17.16 1.49
CA ALA A 33 8.73 16.39 1.92
C ALA A 33 9.14 15.30 2.91
N VAL A 34 8.34 15.13 3.96
CA VAL A 34 8.47 14.06 4.94
C VAL A 34 7.38 13.03 4.70
N PHE A 35 7.77 11.76 4.68
CA PHE A 35 6.87 10.62 4.50
C PHE A 35 6.93 9.69 5.71
N VAL A 36 5.79 9.09 6.03
CA VAL A 36 5.69 7.98 6.97
C VAL A 36 5.19 6.79 6.17
N SER A 37 5.98 5.74 6.09
CA SER A 37 5.63 4.48 5.44
C SER A 37 5.30 3.45 6.50
N VAL A 38 4.13 2.84 6.42
CA VAL A 38 3.71 1.73 7.26
C VAL A 38 3.75 0.48 6.40
N GLU A 39 4.68 -0.42 6.72
CA GLU A 39 4.71 -1.77 6.19
C GLU A 39 3.66 -2.60 6.93
N SER A 40 2.92 -3.42 6.21
CA SER A 40 1.85 -4.23 6.78
C SER A 40 1.79 -5.56 6.06
N GLU A 41 1.50 -6.63 6.80
CA GLU A 41 1.20 -7.92 6.18
C GLU A 41 -0.27 -7.93 5.75
N CYS A 42 -0.59 -8.65 4.68
CA CYS A 42 -1.99 -8.85 4.29
C CYS A 42 -2.25 -10.28 3.78
N SER A 43 -3.48 -10.75 3.97
CA SER A 43 -3.84 -12.15 3.69
C SER A 43 -3.82 -12.53 2.20
N TRP A 44 -3.79 -11.55 1.28
CA TRP A 44 -3.82 -11.77 -0.18
C TRP A 44 -2.46 -11.57 -0.88
N GLU A 45 -1.44 -11.08 -0.17
CA GLU A 45 -0.07 -10.91 -0.69
C GLU A 45 0.91 -11.26 0.44
N PRO A 46 1.13 -12.56 0.70
CA PRO A 46 1.91 -13.02 1.85
C PRO A 46 3.42 -12.82 1.69
N GLU A 47 3.91 -12.57 0.47
CA GLU A 47 5.35 -12.39 0.23
C GLU A 47 5.80 -10.95 0.45
N HIS A 48 5.02 -9.98 -0.04
CA HIS A 48 5.42 -8.57 -0.02
C HIS A 48 4.55 -7.69 0.88
N GLY A 49 3.32 -8.10 1.19
CA GLY A 49 2.41 -7.31 2.00
C GLY A 49 1.91 -6.01 1.36
N LEU A 50 1.49 -5.10 2.22
CA LEU A 50 0.88 -3.81 1.94
C LEU A 50 1.77 -2.68 2.46
N GLN A 51 1.82 -1.57 1.72
CA GLN A 51 2.44 -0.33 2.14
C GLN A 51 1.40 0.80 2.15
N ILE A 52 1.32 1.51 3.27
CA ILE A 52 0.52 2.72 3.43
C ILE A 52 1.47 3.89 3.66
N VAL A 53 1.46 4.89 2.77
CA VAL A 53 2.32 6.06 2.89
C VAL A 53 1.51 7.30 3.21
N PHE A 54 1.97 8.03 4.22
CA PHE A 54 1.47 9.34 4.60
C PHE A 54 2.48 10.42 4.25
N ARG A 55 2.00 11.57 3.79
CA ARG A 55 2.82 12.76 3.57
C ARG A 55 2.53 13.83 4.62
N ALA A 56 3.60 14.40 5.19
CA ALA A 56 3.55 15.45 6.21
C ALA A 56 2.65 15.12 7.43
N GLY A 57 2.39 13.83 7.70
CA GLY A 57 1.51 13.36 8.77
C GLY A 57 0.03 13.76 8.62
N ARG A 58 -0.40 14.16 7.41
CA ARG A 58 -1.74 14.76 7.20
C ARG A 58 -2.62 13.99 6.23
N ALA A 59 -2.03 13.39 5.20
CA ALA A 59 -2.77 12.73 4.14
C ALA A 59 -2.11 11.40 3.80
N VAL A 60 -2.93 10.37 3.60
CA VAL A 60 -2.51 9.16 2.91
C VAL A 60 -2.30 9.53 1.44
N THR A 61 -1.14 9.20 0.88
CA THR A 61 -0.77 9.51 -0.52
C THR A 61 -0.51 8.26 -1.35
N LYS A 62 -0.40 7.09 -0.71
CA LYS A 62 -0.25 5.79 -1.38
C LYS A 62 -0.78 4.66 -0.50
N VAL A 63 -1.52 3.75 -1.11
CA VAL A 63 -1.93 2.44 -0.56
C VAL A 63 -1.78 1.42 -1.68
N GLY A 64 -0.96 0.38 -1.46
CA GLY A 64 -0.71 -0.66 -2.46
C GLY A 64 0.33 -1.67 -2.01
N PRO A 65 0.81 -2.54 -2.92
CA PRO A 65 1.91 -3.46 -2.63
C PRO A 65 3.12 -2.74 -2.07
N PHE A 66 3.87 -3.41 -1.19
CA PHE A 66 5.12 -2.86 -0.71
C PHE A 66 6.17 -2.83 -1.82
N ASP A 67 6.59 -1.63 -2.22
CA ASP A 67 7.63 -1.40 -3.24
C ASP A 67 8.77 -0.48 -2.74
N GLY A 68 8.73 -0.09 -1.46
CA GLY A 68 9.69 0.80 -0.83
C GLY A 68 9.64 2.25 -1.30
N GLN A 69 8.75 2.60 -2.24
CA GLN A 69 8.62 3.95 -2.78
C GLN A 69 7.58 4.76 -2.00
N TYR A 70 7.85 6.05 -1.77
CA TYR A 70 6.89 6.93 -1.09
C TYR A 70 5.74 7.41 -2.00
N ILE A 71 5.90 7.26 -3.31
CA ILE A 71 4.92 7.64 -4.34
C ILE A 71 4.68 6.47 -5.28
N ASN A 72 3.56 6.48 -5.99
CA ASN A 72 3.33 5.49 -7.03
C ASN A 72 4.27 5.72 -8.22
N ALA A 73 4.88 4.64 -8.72
CA ALA A 73 5.79 4.71 -9.85
C ALA A 73 5.06 5.18 -11.12
N SER A 74 5.60 6.18 -11.81
CA SER A 74 5.13 6.66 -13.13
C SER A 74 6.25 6.57 -14.15
N ALA A 75 5.89 6.39 -15.43
CA ALA A 75 6.85 6.35 -16.53
C ALA A 75 7.57 7.70 -16.72
N ASP A 76 6.83 8.80 -16.53
CA ASP A 76 7.27 10.15 -16.91
C ASP A 76 7.60 11.06 -15.70
N GLY A 77 7.69 10.50 -14.49
CA GLY A 77 8.14 11.22 -13.31
C GLY A 77 7.19 11.11 -12.11
N ARG A 78 6.69 12.26 -11.61
CA ARG A 78 5.94 12.35 -10.34
C ARG A 78 4.43 12.53 -10.49
N GLU A 79 3.87 12.19 -11.64
CA GLU A 79 2.45 12.40 -11.95
C GLU A 79 1.49 11.65 -11.00
N LEU A 80 1.98 10.62 -10.31
CA LEU A 80 1.20 9.81 -9.37
C LEU A 80 1.51 10.11 -7.90
N GLU A 81 2.18 11.23 -7.60
CA GLU A 81 2.57 11.62 -6.23
C GLU A 81 1.37 11.79 -5.28
N ASP A 82 0.22 12.24 -5.79
CA ASP A 82 -1.01 12.43 -5.00
C ASP A 82 -2.09 11.38 -5.31
N VAL A 83 -1.74 10.29 -6.00
CA VAL A 83 -2.66 9.21 -6.32
C VAL A 83 -2.60 8.16 -5.22
N VAL A 84 -3.63 8.10 -4.37
CA VAL A 84 -3.70 7.17 -3.23
C VAL A 84 -3.68 5.71 -3.68
N TYR A 85 -4.57 5.35 -4.61
CA TYR A 85 -4.69 3.98 -5.10
C TYR A 85 -4.66 3.99 -6.62
N ARG A 86 -3.96 3.02 -7.19
CA ARG A 86 -4.06 2.68 -8.60
C ARG A 86 -4.23 1.18 -8.73
N ARG A 87 -5.00 0.76 -9.73
CA ARG A 87 -5.03 -0.64 -10.11
C ARG A 87 -3.64 -1.03 -10.62
N TRP A 88 -3.07 -2.05 -10.01
CA TRP A 88 -1.90 -2.71 -10.56
C TRP A 88 -2.37 -3.67 -11.65
N SER A 89 -1.82 -3.53 -12.85
CA SER A 89 -1.93 -4.60 -13.82
C SER A 89 -1.03 -5.72 -13.34
N LEU A 90 -1.62 -6.80 -12.89
CA LEU A 90 -0.97 -8.10 -12.94
C LEU A 90 -0.79 -8.36 -14.44
N GLU A 91 0.42 -8.17 -14.97
CA GLU A 91 0.71 -8.75 -16.28
C GLU A 91 0.58 -10.28 -16.15
N PRO A 92 0.02 -10.96 -17.16
CA PRO A 92 -0.26 -12.39 -17.10
C PRO A 92 0.98 -13.26 -16.96
#